data_AF-A0A7K4KZV9-F1
#
_entry.id   AF-A0A7K4KZV9-F1
#
_cell.length_a   1.000
_cell.length_b   1.000
_cell.length_c   1.000
_cell.angle_alpha   90.00
_cell.angle_beta   90.00
_cell.angle_gamma   90.00
#
_symmetry.space_group_name_H-M   'P 1'
#
loop_
_entity.id
_entity.type
_entity.pdbx_description
1 polymer ?
#
loop_
_entity_poly.entity_id
_entity_poly.type
_entity_poly.pdbx_seq_one_letter_code
_entity_poly.pdbx_strand_id
1 'polypeptide(L)'
;ALRGRVKDSELCTAPLRAGVGACEASATTGQPHTPQPLRGDYGGPLACLTHDCWVLEGVITPARVCARTNQPALFIRVSLYVDWIHKVMKMV
;
A
#
# COMPACT_ATOMS: atom_id res chain seq x y z
N ALA A 1 5.09 15.05 9.77
CA ALA A 1 6.14 14.29 9.05
C ALA A 1 6.41 12.98 9.80
N LEU A 2 6.35 11.82 9.13
CA LEU A 2 6.56 10.50 9.76
C LEU A 2 8.05 10.12 9.92
N ARG A 3 8.98 11.05 9.62
CA ARG A 3 10.42 10.84 9.84
C ARG A 3 10.67 10.50 11.32
N GLY A 4 11.18 9.30 11.57
CA GLY A 4 11.46 8.77 12.91
C GLY A 4 10.34 7.90 13.54
N ARG A 5 9.24 7.62 12.83
CA ARG A 5 8.14 6.76 13.32
C ARG A 5 7.85 5.54 12.43
N VAL A 6 8.58 5.38 11.33
CA VAL A 6 8.42 4.25 10.40
C VAL A 6 9.22 3.07 10.95
N LYS A 7 8.56 1.93 11.13
CA LYS A 7 9.24 0.70 11.56
C LYS A 7 10.09 0.14 10.42
N ASP A 8 11.06 -0.71 10.73
CA ASP A 8 11.86 -1.39 9.70
C ASP A 8 10.99 -2.23 8.75
N SER A 9 9.91 -2.82 9.28
CA SER A 9 8.89 -3.56 8.55
C SER A 9 8.01 -2.70 7.62
N GLU A 10 8.21 -1.38 7.61
CA GLU A 10 7.37 -0.42 6.90
C GLU A 10 8.18 0.35 5.85
N LEU A 11 7.48 0.76 4.80
CA LEU A 11 7.93 1.68 3.75
C LEU A 11 7.05 2.92 3.81
N CYS A 12 7.67 4.09 3.74
CA CYS A 12 7.01 5.37 3.67
C CYS A 12 7.30 5.98 2.30
N THR A 13 6.25 6.21 1.52
CA THR A 13 6.39 6.83 0.19
C THR A 13 6.57 8.33 0.30
N ALA A 14 7.04 8.96 -0.78
CA ALA A 14 6.90 10.41 -0.91
C ALA A 14 5.40 10.80 -0.85
N PRO A 15 5.05 12.02 -0.41
CA PRO A 15 3.68 12.49 -0.43
C PRO A 15 3.04 12.28 -1.80
N LEU A 16 1.90 11.58 -1.84
CA LEU A 16 1.16 11.36 -3.07
C LEU A 16 0.61 12.71 -3.57
N ARG A 17 0.96 13.06 -4.80
CA ARG A 17 0.36 14.18 -5.55
C ARG A 17 -0.91 13.76 -6.29
N ALA A 18 -1.30 12.49 -6.20
CA ALA A 18 -2.55 11.99 -6.76
C ALA A 18 -3.74 12.49 -5.92
N GLY A 19 -4.82 12.92 -6.59
CA GLY A 19 -6.03 13.45 -5.96
C GLY A 19 -6.95 12.39 -5.33
N VAL A 20 -6.54 11.12 -5.32
CA VAL A 20 -7.21 10.02 -4.62
C VAL A 20 -6.23 9.42 -3.62
N GLY A 21 -6.66 9.31 -2.37
CA GLY A 21 -5.87 8.70 -1.33
C GLY A 21 -5.76 7.18 -1.51
N ALA A 22 -4.57 6.60 -1.34
CA ALA A 22 -4.43 5.15 -1.29
C ALA A 22 -5.21 4.62 -0.07
N CYS A 23 -6.06 3.62 -0.29
CA CYS A 23 -7.09 3.09 0.61
C CYS A 23 -8.35 3.96 0.85
N GLU A 24 -8.46 5.13 0.22
CA GLU A 24 -9.76 5.80 0.13
C GLU A 24 -10.61 5.04 -0.89
N ALA A 25 -11.78 4.57 -0.48
CA ALA A 25 -12.72 4.01 -1.43
C ALA A 25 -13.18 5.13 -2.37
N SER A 26 -13.17 4.86 -3.68
CA SER A 26 -13.69 5.78 -4.69
C SER A 26 -15.13 6.15 -4.36
N ALA A 27 -15.35 7.36 -3.83
CA ALA A 27 -16.69 7.89 -3.58
C ALA A 27 -17.37 8.37 -4.87
N THR A 28 -16.72 8.28 -6.03
CA THR A 28 -17.14 8.96 -7.27
C THR A 28 -17.55 8.06 -8.43
N THR A 29 -17.66 6.74 -8.22
CA THR A 29 -18.15 5.81 -9.27
C THR A 29 -19.41 5.00 -8.89
N GLY A 30 -20.10 5.36 -7.79
CA GLY A 30 -21.26 4.60 -7.31
C GLY A 30 -22.45 5.49 -6.94
N GLN A 31 -23.64 5.08 -7.38
CA GLN A 31 -24.94 5.66 -7.05
C GLN A 31 -25.12 5.89 -5.52
N PRO A 32 -25.82 6.97 -5.10
CA PRO A 32 -25.88 7.42 -3.71
C PRO A 32 -26.50 6.46 -2.67
N HIS A 33 -26.99 5.27 -3.08
CA HIS A 33 -27.86 4.42 -2.24
C HIS A 33 -27.43 2.96 -2.13
N THR A 34 -26.22 2.59 -2.54
CA THR A 34 -25.71 1.22 -2.33
C THR A 34 -24.51 1.24 -1.37
N PRO A 35 -24.61 0.61 -0.18
CA PRO A 35 -23.45 0.35 0.66
C PRO A 35 -22.58 -0.69 -0.05
N GLN A 36 -21.67 -0.24 -0.91
CA GLN A 36 -20.60 -1.09 -1.38
C GLN A 36 -19.73 -1.41 -0.16
N PRO A 37 -19.34 -2.66 0.10
CA PRO A 37 -18.24 -2.92 1.02
C PRO A 37 -17.04 -2.17 0.45
N LEU A 38 -16.61 -1.10 1.13
CA LEU A 38 -15.52 -0.24 0.74
C LEU A 38 -14.22 -1.07 0.77
N ARG A 39 -13.99 -1.89 -0.26
CA ARG A 39 -12.71 -2.56 -0.51
C ARG A 39 -11.75 -1.47 -0.98
N GLY A 40 -11.23 -0.69 -0.04
CA GLY A 40 -10.06 0.14 -0.28
C GLY A 40 -8.90 -0.71 -0.78
N ASP A 41 -7.84 -0.07 -1.28
CA ASP A 41 -6.71 -0.73 -1.96
C ASP A 41 -5.92 -1.74 -1.12
N TYR A 42 -6.33 -2.09 0.10
CA TYR A 42 -5.68 -3.03 1.02
C TYR A 42 -5.29 -4.35 0.34
N GLY A 43 -4.02 -4.73 0.47
CA GLY A 43 -3.42 -5.86 -0.24
C GLY A 43 -2.86 -5.50 -1.63
N GLY A 44 -3.12 -4.30 -2.13
CA GLY A 44 -2.59 -3.78 -3.38
C GLY A 44 -1.07 -3.59 -3.37
N PRO A 45 -0.41 -3.73 -4.54
CA PRO A 45 1.04 -3.68 -4.65
C PRO A 45 1.57 -2.24 -4.73
N LEU A 46 2.70 -1.99 -4.06
CA LEU A 46 3.65 -0.95 -4.43
C LEU A 46 4.72 -1.60 -5.31
N ALA A 47 4.62 -1.37 -6.61
CA ALA A 47 5.60 -1.85 -7.59
C ALA A 47 6.53 -0.71 -8.01
N CYS A 48 7.83 -0.98 -8.04
CA CYS A 48 8.86 -0.03 -8.49
C CYS A 48 9.57 -0.61 -9.72
N LEU A 49 9.82 0.24 -10.72
CA LEU A 49 10.62 -0.15 -11.89
C LEU A 49 12.10 -0.07 -11.52
N THR A 50 12.76 -1.23 -11.48
CA THR A 50 14.15 -1.40 -11.09
C THR A 50 14.86 -2.22 -12.16
N HIS A 51 15.85 -1.63 -12.84
CA HIS A 51 16.61 -2.29 -13.94
C HIS A 51 15.68 -2.95 -14.97
N ASP A 52 14.70 -2.20 -15.49
CA ASP A 52 13.70 -2.66 -16.48
C ASP A 52 12.74 -3.78 -16.01
N CYS A 53 12.73 -4.09 -14.72
CA CYS A 53 11.81 -5.05 -14.11
C CYS A 53 10.91 -4.38 -13.07
N TRP A 54 9.63 -4.72 -13.06
CA TRP A 54 8.72 -4.31 -11.98
C TRP A 54 8.95 -5.19 -10.75
N VAL A 55 9.44 -4.58 -9.68
CA VAL A 55 9.72 -5.24 -8.40
C VAL A 55 8.63 -4.87 -7.40
N LEU A 56 8.07 -5.87 -6.72
CA LEU A 56 7.14 -5.67 -5.62
C LEU A 56 7.90 -5.25 -4.36
N GLU A 57 7.87 -3.95 -4.05
CA GLU A 57 8.58 -3.38 -2.90
C GLU A 57 7.72 -3.40 -1.63
N GLY A 58 6.40 -3.20 -1.78
CA GLY A 58 5.51 -3.09 -0.65
C GLY A 58 4.09 -3.57 -0.90
N VAL A 59 3.36 -3.84 0.19
CA VAL A 59 1.93 -4.15 0.17
C VAL A 59 1.20 -3.18 1.08
N ILE A 60 0.13 -2.56 0.59
CA ILE A 60 -0.63 -1.61 1.38
C ILE A 60 -1.44 -2.35 2.44
N THR A 61 -1.31 -1.89 3.67
CA THR A 61 -2.04 -2.42 4.82
C THR A 61 -2.96 -1.36 5.41
N PRO A 62 -4.02 -1.77 6.14
CA PRO A 62 -4.79 -0.86 6.98
C PRO A 62 -3.86 -0.07 7.91
N ALA A 63 -3.64 1.20 7.58
CA ALA A 63 -3.00 2.15 8.46
C ALA A 63 -4.07 2.89 9.26
N ARG A 64 -3.70 3.49 10.40
CA ARG A 64 -4.64 4.33 11.18
C ARG A 64 -5.17 5.53 10.37
N VAL A 65 -4.44 5.94 9.33
CA VAL A 65 -4.78 7.06 8.43
C VAL A 65 -4.52 6.57 7.00
N CYS A 66 -5.53 6.63 6.14
CA CYS A 66 -5.33 6.39 4.71
C CYS A 66 -4.43 7.47 4.12
N ALA A 67 -3.67 7.10 3.09
CA ALA A 67 -2.87 8.09 2.39
C ALA A 67 -3.81 9.15 1.81
N ARG A 68 -3.44 10.41 1.88
CA ARG A 68 -4.21 11.54 1.36
C ARG A 68 -3.30 12.41 0.53
N THR A 69 -3.87 13.32 -0.25
CA THR A 69 -3.09 14.36 -0.94
C THR A 69 -2.11 15.03 0.05
N ASN A 70 -0.85 15.13 -0.35
CA ASN A 70 0.26 15.67 0.47
C ASN A 70 0.58 14.87 1.75
N GLN A 71 0.03 13.68 1.92
CA GLN A 71 0.44 12.73 2.96
C GLN A 71 1.12 11.50 2.33
N PRO A 72 2.16 10.98 2.97
CA PRO A 72 2.78 9.74 2.53
C PRO A 72 1.86 8.54 2.77
N ALA A 73 1.91 7.57 1.87
CA ALA A 73 1.34 6.24 2.11
C ALA A 73 2.35 5.34 2.83
N LEU A 74 1.84 4.50 3.73
CA LEU A 74 2.59 3.46 4.42
C LEU A 74 2.29 2.09 3.81
N PHE A 75 3.34 1.31 3.58
CA PHE A 75 3.27 -0.06 3.08
C PHE A 75 4.08 -0.97 3.99
N ILE A 76 3.74 -2.25 4.03
CA ILE A 76 4.65 -3.26 4.58
C ILE A 76 5.79 -3.49 3.58
N ARG A 77 7.01 -3.51 4.08
CA ARG A 77 8.23 -3.75 3.28
C ARG A 77 8.35 -5.22 2.91
N VAL A 78 8.12 -5.56 1.64
CA VAL A 78 8.12 -6.97 1.18
C VAL A 78 9.48 -7.63 1.32
N SER A 79 10.57 -6.88 1.14
CA SER A 79 11.94 -7.42 1.20
C SER A 79 12.28 -8.14 2.52
N LEU A 80 11.67 -7.75 3.64
CA LEU A 80 11.87 -8.41 4.95
C LEU A 80 11.12 -9.74 5.10
N TYR A 81 10.17 -10.02 4.22
CA TYR A 81 9.32 -11.21 4.27
C TYR A 81 9.65 -12.22 3.15
N VAL A 82 10.60 -11.92 2.26
CA VAL A 82 10.95 -12.76 1.10
C VAL A 82 11.31 -14.19 1.52
N ASP A 83 12.09 -14.37 2.59
CA ASP A 83 12.47 -15.70 3.08
C ASP A 83 11.25 -16.50 3.57
N TRP A 84 10.34 -15.84 4.29
CA TRP A 84 9.08 -16.44 4.73
C TRP A 84 8.18 -16.78 3.55
N ILE A 85 8.05 -15.88 2.57
CA ILE A 85 7.28 -16.11 1.33
C ILE A 85 7.86 -17.32 0.60
N HIS A 86 9.17 -17.37 0.36
CA HIS A 86 9.82 -18.52 -0.27
C HIS A 86 9.62 -19.82 0.50
N LYS A 87 9.69 -19.77 1.83
CA LYS A 87 9.42 -20.92 2.68
C LYS A 87 7.99 -21.43 2.49
N VAL A 88 6.98 -20.56 2.50
CA VAL A 88 5.58 -20.95 2.30
C VAL A 88 5.32 -21.45 0.88
N MET A 89 5.89 -20.79 -0.14
CA MET A 89 5.72 -21.19 -1.54
C MET A 89 6.33 -22.55 -1.87
N LYS A 90 7.42 -22.95 -1.18
CA LYS A 90 8.06 -24.27 -1.34
C LYS A 90 7.34 -25.40 -0.58
N MET A 91 6.36 -25.06 0.27
CA MET A 91 5.53 -26.05 0.98
C MET A 91 4.31 -26.48 0.16
N VAL A 92 4.14 -25.93 -1.04
CA VAL A 92 3.09 -26.28 -2.01
C VAL A 92 3.63 -27.31 -3.00
#